data_AF-A0A0L0BCT4-F1
#
_entry.id   AF-A0A0L0BCT4-F1
#
_cell.length_a   1.000
_cell.length_b   1.000
_cell.length_c   1.000
_cell.angle_alpha   90.00
_cell.angle_beta   90.00
_cell.angle_gamma   90.00
#
_symmetry.space_group_name_H-M   'P 1'
#
loop_
_entity.id
_entity.type
_entity.pdbx_description
1 polymer ?
#
loop_
_entity_poly.entity_id
_entity_poly.type
_entity_poly.pdbx_seq_one_letter_code
_entity_poly.pdbx_strand_id
1 'polypeptide(L)'
;MWLSSELMFFAGLFAMYFTLRSTSSELWAMETEKLNVPFALINTIILVSSSFSCQFGVFAAERLQPRRTGGLFAMSRWGMVEWFILTFFMGAIFVSVQAFEYAELVAEGISLSSNAFGSAFYMTTGFHGIHVIGGLVAFLLIIGRAFIARQFGHFEATSAIVTSYYWHFVDVVWIGLFIIIYFLQ
;
A
#
# COMPACT_ATOMS: atom_id res chain seq x y z
N MET A 1 -16.11 -10.63 -0.97
CA MET A 1 -16.08 -11.52 0.20
C MET A 1 -14.70 -11.57 0.84
N TRP A 2 -13.62 -11.90 0.12
CA TRP A 2 -12.26 -11.93 0.71
C TRP A 2 -11.77 -10.56 1.23
N LEU A 3 -11.94 -9.46 0.50
CA LEU A 3 -11.58 -8.12 1.02
C LEU A 3 -12.29 -7.77 2.35
N SER A 4 -13.49 -8.29 2.56
CA SER A 4 -14.25 -8.09 3.80
C SER A 4 -13.64 -8.87 4.97
N SER A 5 -13.04 -10.04 4.74
CA SER A 5 -12.31 -10.75 5.80
C SER A 5 -11.01 -10.03 6.16
N GLU A 6 -10.30 -9.49 5.17
CA GLU A 6 -9.10 -8.66 5.42
C GLU A 6 -9.45 -7.40 6.22
N LEU A 7 -10.60 -6.78 5.95
CA LEU A 7 -11.08 -5.64 6.74
C LEU A 7 -11.27 -6.02 8.22
N MET A 8 -11.84 -7.21 8.51
CA MET A 8 -12.00 -7.69 9.88
C MET A 8 -10.66 -8.05 10.54
N PHE A 9 -9.69 -8.56 9.76
CA PHE A 9 -8.33 -8.77 10.24
C PHE A 9 -7.68 -7.45 10.70
N PHE A 10 -7.74 -6.39 9.88
CA PHE A 10 -7.23 -5.07 10.27
C PHE A 10 -8.04 -4.44 11.41
N ALA A 11 -9.37 -4.66 11.48
CA ALA A 11 -10.18 -4.20 12.61
C ALA A 11 -9.68 -4.78 13.95
N GLY A 12 -9.26 -6.05 13.98
CA GLY A 12 -8.65 -6.66 15.16
C GLY A 12 -7.31 -6.00 15.54
N LEU A 13 -6.47 -5.66 14.55
CA LEU A 13 -5.21 -4.95 14.77
C LEU A 13 -5.45 -3.52 15.29
N PHE A 14 -6.43 -2.80 14.76
CA PHE A 14 -6.83 -1.49 15.26
C PHE A 14 -7.36 -1.56 16.69
N ALA A 15 -8.19 -2.56 17.02
CA ALA A 15 -8.69 -2.76 18.38
C ALA A 15 -7.54 -3.00 19.38
N MET A 16 -6.55 -3.81 19.00
CA MET A 16 -5.33 -4.01 19.79
C MET A 16 -4.56 -2.70 19.99
N TYR A 17 -4.34 -1.92 18.92
CA TYR A 17 -3.67 -0.61 18.99
C TYR A 17 -4.36 0.36 19.95
N PHE A 18 -5.68 0.55 19.81
CA PHE A 18 -6.43 1.48 20.65
C PHE A 18 -6.49 1.04 22.12
N THR A 19 -6.56 -0.28 22.36
CA THR A 19 -6.52 -0.81 23.73
C THR A 19 -5.19 -0.50 24.39
N LEU A 20 -4.07 -0.80 23.72
CA LEU A 20 -2.72 -0.53 24.24
C LEU A 20 -2.47 0.98 24.45
N ARG A 21 -2.94 1.82 23.52
CA ARG A 21 -2.90 3.28 23.67
C ARG A 21 -3.68 3.75 24.90
N SER A 22 -4.86 3.19 25.15
CA SER A 22 -5.70 3.58 26.28
C SER A 22 -5.12 3.19 27.64
N THR A 23 -4.39 2.06 27.71
CA THR A 23 -3.78 1.57 28.95
C THR A 23 -2.41 2.18 29.23
N SER A 24 -1.76 2.74 28.21
CA SER A 24 -0.38 3.23 28.27
C SER A 24 -0.23 4.60 27.59
N SER A 25 -1.12 5.54 27.89
CA SER A 25 -1.20 6.84 27.21
C SER A 25 0.08 7.70 27.35
N GLU A 26 0.75 7.65 28.50
CA GLU A 26 2.02 8.37 28.72
C GLU A 26 3.14 7.85 27.82
N LEU A 27 3.18 6.54 27.55
CA LEU A 27 4.13 5.94 26.62
C LEU A 27 3.90 6.43 25.19
N TRP A 28 2.63 6.54 24.78
CA TRP A 28 2.28 7.07 23.47
C TRP A 28 2.79 8.49 23.27
N ALA A 29 2.59 9.38 24.25
CA ALA A 29 3.06 10.75 24.17
C ALA A 29 4.59 10.85 23.97
N MET A 30 5.37 10.00 24.65
CA MET A 30 6.83 9.98 24.53
C MET A 30 7.32 9.43 23.18
N GLU A 31 6.70 8.36 22.68
CA GLU A 31 7.18 7.68 21.47
C GLU A 31 6.69 8.36 20.18
N THR A 32 5.52 9.01 20.19
CA THR A 32 5.00 9.72 19.00
C THR A 32 5.85 10.93 18.60
N GLU A 33 6.60 11.53 19.52
CA GLU A 33 7.52 12.65 19.20
C GLU A 33 8.69 12.23 18.31
N LYS A 34 9.06 10.94 18.31
CA LYS A 34 10.14 10.39 17.49
C LYS A 34 9.69 10.08 16.06
N LEU A 35 8.38 10.10 15.79
CA LEU A 35 7.85 9.81 14.45
C LEU A 35 8.07 10.99 13.50
N ASN A 36 8.64 10.70 12.34
CA ASN A 36 8.86 11.69 11.29
C ASN A 36 7.59 11.89 10.44
N VAL A 37 6.66 12.70 10.93
CA VAL A 37 5.35 12.96 10.27
C VAL A 37 5.50 13.49 8.84
N PRO A 38 6.37 14.48 8.53
CA PRO A 38 6.56 14.95 7.15
C PRO A 38 7.04 13.85 6.19
N PHE A 39 7.95 12.99 6.66
CA PHE A 39 8.47 11.89 5.86
C PHE A 39 7.38 10.84 5.59
N ALA A 40 6.62 10.45 6.61
CA ALA A 40 5.49 9.54 6.47
C ALA A 40 4.37 10.12 5.58
N LEU A 41 4.14 11.43 5.63
CA LEU A 41 3.17 12.12 4.78
C LEU A 41 3.57 12.05 3.30
N ILE A 42 4.83 12.33 2.97
CA ILE A 42 5.34 12.22 1.60
C ILE A 42 5.18 10.77 1.11
N ASN A 43 5.51 9.79 1.94
CA ASN A 43 5.34 8.38 1.58
C ASN A 43 3.87 8.03 1.31
N THR A 44 2.96 8.54 2.15
CA THR A 44 1.51 8.36 1.99
C THR A 44 0.98 9.01 0.72
N ILE A 45 1.44 10.21 0.36
CA ILE A 45 1.06 10.87 -0.89
C ILE A 45 1.49 10.03 -2.10
N ILE A 46 2.67 9.39 -2.05
CA ILE A 46 3.12 8.48 -3.11
C ILE A 46 2.17 7.29 -3.23
N LEU A 47 1.80 6.64 -2.13
CA LEU A 47 0.90 5.49 -2.17
C LEU A 47 -0.51 5.88 -2.69
N VAL A 48 -1.09 6.96 -2.16
CA VAL A 48 -2.40 7.46 -2.60
C VAL A 48 -2.38 7.87 -4.07
N SER A 49 -1.29 8.51 -4.53
CA SER A 49 -1.11 8.84 -5.94
C SER A 49 -1.02 7.58 -6.82
N SER A 50 -0.50 6.47 -6.29
CA SER A 50 -0.43 5.19 -7.00
C SER A 50 -1.80 4.57 -7.26
N SER A 51 -2.79 4.84 -6.42
CA SER A 51 -4.18 4.39 -6.65
C SER A 51 -4.79 5.04 -7.88
N PHE A 52 -4.48 6.32 -8.14
CA PHE A 52 -4.90 6.98 -9.38
C PHE A 52 -4.25 6.34 -10.62
N SER A 53 -2.95 6.07 -10.59
CA SER A 53 -2.28 5.41 -11.71
C SER A 53 -2.79 3.98 -11.93
N CYS A 54 -3.09 3.25 -10.85
CA CYS A 54 -3.76 1.95 -10.91
C CYS A 54 -5.11 2.05 -11.63
N GLN A 55 -5.92 3.04 -11.27
CA GLN A 55 -7.25 3.23 -11.86
C GLN A 55 -7.18 3.55 -13.36
N PHE A 56 -6.20 4.36 -13.80
CA PHE A 56 -5.97 4.60 -15.22
C PHE A 56 -5.57 3.31 -15.96
N GLY A 57 -4.82 2.43 -15.32
CA GLY A 57 -4.49 1.10 -15.84
C GLY A 57 -5.72 0.22 -16.03
N VAL A 58 -6.66 0.24 -15.08
CA VAL A 58 -7.96 -0.46 -15.21
C VAL A 58 -8.77 0.10 -16.36
N PHE A 59 -8.89 1.42 -16.50
CA PHE A 59 -9.61 2.00 -17.64
C PHE A 59 -9.01 1.59 -18.99
N ALA A 60 -7.68 1.43 -19.06
CA ALA A 60 -7.03 0.89 -20.25
C ALA A 60 -7.34 -0.61 -20.46
N ALA A 61 -7.39 -1.40 -19.38
CA ALA A 61 -7.77 -2.81 -19.43
C ALA A 61 -9.21 -3.02 -19.89
N GLU A 62 -10.16 -2.19 -19.43
CA GLU A 62 -11.57 -2.21 -19.86
C GLU A 62 -11.73 -1.88 -21.35
N ARG A 63 -10.86 -1.01 -21.89
CA ARG A 63 -10.76 -0.74 -23.34
C ARG A 63 -10.01 -1.83 -24.11
N LEU A 64 -9.64 -2.93 -23.46
CA LEU A 64 -8.83 -4.02 -24.03
C LEU A 64 -7.52 -3.51 -24.64
N GLN A 65 -6.91 -2.51 -24.01
CA GLN A 65 -5.66 -1.91 -24.45
C GLN A 65 -4.51 -2.35 -23.53
N PRO A 66 -3.86 -3.49 -23.81
CA PRO A 66 -2.82 -4.03 -22.93
C PRO A 66 -1.56 -3.15 -22.85
N ARG A 67 -1.19 -2.50 -23.97
CA ARG A 67 0.06 -1.74 -24.10
C ARG A 67 -0.16 -0.36 -24.73
N ARG A 68 0.84 0.51 -24.62
CA ARG A 68 0.81 1.83 -25.24
C ARG A 68 0.70 1.76 -26.76
N THR A 69 -0.09 2.66 -27.33
CA THR A 69 -0.22 2.83 -28.80
C THR A 69 0.63 4.00 -29.34
N GLY A 70 1.22 4.80 -28.44
CA GLY A 70 2.07 5.95 -28.78
C GLY A 70 3.45 5.89 -28.10
N GLY A 71 4.17 7.01 -28.17
CA GLY A 71 5.48 7.17 -27.51
C GLY A 71 5.39 7.11 -25.99
N LEU A 72 6.53 6.90 -25.32
CA LEU A 72 6.61 6.76 -23.86
C LEU A 72 6.06 7.98 -23.11
N PHE A 73 6.23 9.19 -23.65
CA PHE A 73 5.76 10.43 -22.99
C PHE A 73 4.28 10.75 -23.27
N ALA A 74 3.60 9.98 -24.11
CA ALA A 74 2.18 10.19 -24.40
C ALA A 74 1.31 9.44 -23.39
N MET A 75 1.22 9.94 -22.15
CA MET A 75 0.44 9.33 -21.06
C MET A 75 -1.01 9.03 -21.45
N SER A 76 -1.63 9.86 -22.29
CA SER A 76 -2.99 9.64 -22.81
C SER A 76 -3.14 8.38 -23.68
N ARG A 77 -2.02 7.83 -24.17
CA ARG A 77 -1.96 6.64 -25.03
C ARG A 77 -1.36 5.42 -24.32
N TRP A 78 -1.12 5.51 -23.02
CA TRP A 78 -0.62 4.37 -22.22
C TRP A 78 -1.68 3.28 -22.12
N GLY A 79 -1.23 2.02 -22.16
CA GLY A 79 -2.06 0.86 -21.92
C GLY A 79 -2.01 0.43 -20.46
N MET A 80 -2.68 -0.68 -20.15
CA MET A 80 -2.71 -1.25 -18.80
C MET A 80 -1.29 -1.49 -18.23
N VAL A 81 -0.39 -2.04 -19.05
CA VAL A 81 0.96 -2.40 -18.61
C VAL A 81 1.76 -1.18 -18.14
N GLU A 82 1.77 -0.08 -18.89
CA GLU A 82 2.55 1.10 -18.50
C GLU A 82 2.03 1.74 -17.20
N TRP A 83 0.71 1.82 -17.04
CA TRP A 83 0.08 2.31 -15.82
C TRP A 83 0.36 1.40 -14.61
N PHE A 84 0.28 0.08 -14.78
CA PHE A 84 0.56 -0.87 -13.71
C PHE A 84 2.05 -0.92 -13.35
N ILE A 85 2.95 -0.70 -14.30
CA ILE A 85 4.39 -0.53 -14.02
C ILE A 85 4.61 0.74 -13.18
N LEU A 86 3.97 1.86 -13.52
CA LEU A 86 4.05 3.07 -12.72
C LEU A 86 3.52 2.83 -11.29
N THR A 87 2.37 2.17 -11.16
CA THR A 87 1.79 1.80 -9.87
C THR A 87 2.76 0.94 -9.06
N PHE A 88 3.35 -0.08 -9.68
CA PHE A 88 4.33 -0.96 -9.05
C PHE A 88 5.55 -0.19 -8.53
N PHE A 89 6.12 0.73 -9.31
CA PHE A 89 7.25 1.52 -8.86
C PHE A 89 6.91 2.43 -7.69
N MET A 90 5.75 3.09 -7.73
CA MET A 90 5.28 3.93 -6.62
C MET A 90 5.08 3.11 -5.34
N GLY A 91 4.49 1.92 -5.44
CA GLY A 91 4.36 1.01 -4.29
C GLY A 91 5.69 0.43 -3.81
N ALA A 92 6.65 0.17 -4.70
CA ALA A 92 7.99 -0.30 -4.32
C ALA A 92 8.79 0.79 -3.60
N ILE A 93 8.65 2.06 -4.03
CA ILE A 93 9.18 3.22 -3.31
C ILE A 93 8.55 3.27 -1.92
N PHE A 94 7.22 3.10 -1.82
CA PHE A 94 6.52 3.09 -0.54
C PHE A 94 7.08 2.07 0.45
N VAL A 95 7.26 0.82 0.02
CA VAL A 95 7.82 -0.25 0.86
C VAL A 95 9.27 0.05 1.26
N SER A 96 10.06 0.62 0.35
CA SER A 96 11.47 0.94 0.61
C SER A 96 11.62 2.07 1.63
N VAL A 97 10.79 3.11 1.50
CA VAL A 97 10.71 4.22 2.45
C VAL A 97 10.22 3.72 3.82
N GLN A 98 9.21 2.85 3.85
CA GLN A 98 8.73 2.25 5.09
C GLN A 98 9.78 1.39 5.80
N ALA A 99 10.56 0.62 5.02
CA ALA A 99 11.66 -0.19 5.57
C ALA A 99 12.78 0.68 6.15
N PHE A 100 13.05 1.84 5.53
CA PHE A 100 14.00 2.81 6.05
C PHE A 100 13.52 3.41 7.39
N GLU A 101 12.25 3.83 7.48
CA GLU A 101 11.67 4.33 8.74
C GLU A 101 11.73 3.27 9.85
N TYR A 102 11.47 1.99 9.52
CA TYR A 102 11.63 0.91 10.49
C TYR A 102 13.06 0.76 10.99
N ALA A 103 14.06 0.88 10.10
CA ALA A 103 15.46 0.79 10.49
C ALA A 103 15.89 1.95 11.40
N GLU A 104 15.41 3.17 11.11
CA GLU A 104 15.66 4.36 11.93
C GLU A 104 15.05 4.21 13.33
N LEU A 105 13.78 3.82 13.42
CA LEU A 105 13.10 3.61 14.72
C LEU A 105 13.75 2.49 15.55
N VAL A 106 14.20 1.39 14.92
CA VAL A 106 14.95 0.34 15.61
C VAL A 106 16.29 0.87 16.13
N ALA A 107 16.99 1.71 15.36
CA ALA A 107 18.25 2.32 15.79
C ALA A 107 18.04 3.30 16.97
N GLU A 108 16.89 3.96 17.06
CA GLU A 108 16.47 4.79 18.20
C GLU A 108 15.97 3.98 19.41
N GLY A 109 15.96 2.64 19.31
CA GLY A 109 15.60 1.73 20.40
C GLY A 109 14.12 1.30 20.42
N ILE A 110 13.30 1.77 19.48
CA ILE A 110 11.93 1.30 19.31
C ILE A 110 11.96 0.08 18.39
N SER A 111 11.94 -1.10 18.98
CA SER A 111 11.82 -2.37 18.26
C SER A 111 10.47 -3.05 18.53
N LEU A 112 10.13 -4.09 17.77
CA LEU A 112 8.92 -4.89 17.97
C LEU A 112 8.78 -5.41 19.42
N SER A 113 9.89 -5.68 20.11
CA SER A 113 9.94 -6.19 21.47
C SER A 113 10.33 -5.15 22.52
N SER A 114 10.42 -3.87 22.14
CA SER A 114 10.87 -2.80 23.05
C SER A 114 9.81 -2.46 24.09
N ASN A 115 8.61 -2.08 23.64
CA ASN A 115 7.49 -1.69 24.48
C ASN A 115 6.15 -1.90 23.76
N ALA A 116 5.05 -1.59 24.45
CA ALA A 116 3.70 -1.75 23.89
C ALA A 116 3.45 -0.90 22.63
N PHE A 117 4.04 0.30 22.54
CA PHE A 117 3.94 1.16 21.37
C PHE A 117 4.63 0.53 20.16
N GLY A 118 5.91 0.15 20.30
CA GLY A 118 6.67 -0.50 19.23
C GLY A 118 5.98 -1.78 18.76
N SER A 119 5.48 -2.61 19.68
CA SER A 119 4.71 -3.81 19.31
C SER A 119 3.47 -3.48 18.50
N ALA A 120 2.65 -2.52 18.95
CA ALA A 120 1.42 -2.12 18.26
C ALA A 120 1.71 -1.50 16.88
N PHE A 121 2.72 -0.62 16.81
CA PHE A 121 3.18 0.03 15.58
C PHE A 121 3.62 -1.00 14.55
N TYR A 122 4.65 -1.80 14.85
CA TYR A 122 5.20 -2.76 13.90
C TYR A 122 4.22 -3.87 13.52
N MET A 123 3.31 -4.28 14.40
CA MET A 123 2.27 -5.24 14.04
C MET A 123 1.27 -4.63 13.05
N THR A 124 0.74 -3.44 13.33
CA THR A 124 -0.26 -2.80 12.47
C THR A 124 0.32 -2.41 11.10
N THR A 125 1.46 -1.72 11.09
CA THR A 125 2.10 -1.25 9.85
C THR A 125 2.87 -2.37 9.14
N GLY A 126 3.40 -3.36 9.86
CA GLY A 126 4.11 -4.50 9.29
C GLY A 126 3.20 -5.45 8.53
N PHE A 127 2.04 -5.82 9.11
CA PHE A 127 1.05 -6.61 8.38
C PHE A 127 0.54 -5.86 7.15
N HIS A 128 0.30 -4.56 7.27
CA HIS A 128 -0.02 -3.74 6.11
C HIS A 128 1.09 -3.79 5.04
N GLY A 129 2.36 -3.64 5.42
CA GLY A 129 3.51 -3.74 4.51
C GLY A 129 3.56 -5.08 3.77
N ILE A 130 3.25 -6.20 4.45
CA ILE A 130 3.14 -7.52 3.81
C ILE A 130 2.02 -7.54 2.76
N HIS A 131 0.87 -6.91 3.02
CA HIS A 131 -0.20 -6.80 2.04
C HIS A 131 0.21 -5.96 0.81
N VAL A 132 0.91 -4.84 1.03
CA VAL A 132 1.45 -4.04 -0.07
C VAL A 132 2.42 -4.87 -0.91
N ILE A 133 3.33 -5.62 -0.30
CA ILE A 133 4.25 -6.52 -1.02
C ILE A 133 3.47 -7.58 -1.81
N GLY A 134 2.43 -8.18 -1.21
CA GLY A 134 1.53 -9.11 -1.91
C GLY A 134 0.88 -8.47 -3.14
N GLY A 135 0.48 -7.21 -3.04
CA GLY A 135 -0.07 -6.43 -4.16
C GLY A 135 0.95 -6.14 -5.25
N LEU A 136 2.19 -5.82 -4.88
CA LEU A 136 3.29 -5.66 -5.84
C LEU A 136 3.57 -6.95 -6.60
N VAL A 137 3.57 -8.10 -5.93
CA VAL A 137 3.67 -9.41 -6.58
C VAL A 137 2.49 -9.64 -7.53
N ALA A 138 1.26 -9.32 -7.11
CA ALA A 138 0.09 -9.43 -7.97
C ALA A 138 0.21 -8.56 -9.24
N PHE A 139 0.71 -7.33 -9.14
CA PHE A 139 0.98 -6.50 -10.32
C PHE A 139 1.99 -7.14 -11.27
N LEU A 140 3.11 -7.68 -10.75
CA LEU A 140 4.09 -8.37 -11.58
C LEU A 140 3.48 -9.58 -12.30
N LEU A 141 2.61 -10.33 -11.63
CA LEU A 141 1.90 -11.46 -12.25
C LEU A 141 0.93 -11.00 -13.34
N ILE A 142 0.14 -9.94 -13.12
CA ILE A 142 -0.79 -9.41 -14.13
C ILE A 142 -0.03 -8.83 -15.32
N ILE A 143 1.03 -8.06 -15.08
CA ILE A 143 1.90 -7.53 -16.12
C ILE A 143 2.53 -8.68 -16.92
N GLY A 144 3.12 -9.67 -16.25
CA GLY A 144 3.72 -10.85 -16.88
C GLY A 144 2.71 -11.64 -17.72
N ARG A 145 1.49 -11.84 -17.21
CA ARG A 145 0.40 -12.47 -17.96
C ARG A 145 0.01 -11.67 -19.20
N ALA A 146 -0.02 -10.33 -19.13
CA ALA A 146 -0.30 -9.48 -20.29
C ALA A 146 0.81 -9.54 -21.37
N PHE A 147 2.05 -9.90 -21.00
CA PHE A 147 3.12 -10.14 -21.97
C PHE A 147 3.04 -11.51 -22.64
N ILE A 148 2.57 -12.53 -21.93
CA ILE A 148 2.49 -13.92 -22.40
C ILE A 148 1.18 -14.20 -23.15
N ALA A 149 0.11 -13.51 -22.80
CA ALA A 149 -1.21 -13.70 -23.41
C ALA A 149 -1.16 -13.46 -24.92
N ARG A 150 -1.63 -14.45 -25.69
CA ARG A 150 -1.74 -14.35 -27.16
C ARG A 150 -2.84 -13.39 -27.60
N GLN A 151 -3.91 -13.29 -26.81
CA GLN A 151 -5.01 -12.36 -27.00
C GLN A 151 -5.36 -11.77 -25.64
N PHE A 152 -5.42 -10.45 -25.54
CA PHE A 152 -5.86 -9.77 -24.33
C PHE A 152 -7.38 -9.67 -24.37
N GLY A 153 -8.07 -10.46 -23.55
CA GLY A 153 -9.51 -10.54 -23.53
C GLY A 153 -10.11 -10.09 -22.20
N HIS A 154 -11.39 -10.39 -22.03
CA HIS A 154 -12.15 -10.05 -20.82
C HIS A 154 -11.60 -10.73 -19.57
N PHE A 155 -10.96 -11.90 -19.69
CA PHE A 155 -10.39 -12.62 -18.55
C PHE A 155 -9.16 -11.90 -17.97
N GLU A 156 -8.28 -11.40 -18.83
CA GLU A 156 -7.13 -10.58 -18.44
C GLU A 156 -7.59 -9.25 -17.86
N ALA A 157 -8.57 -8.60 -18.49
CA ALA A 157 -9.16 -7.36 -17.98
C ALA A 157 -9.82 -7.55 -16.60
N THR A 158 -10.58 -8.63 -16.40
CA THR A 158 -11.18 -8.97 -15.10
C THR A 158 -10.11 -9.20 -14.04
N SER A 159 -9.02 -9.89 -14.40
CA SER A 159 -7.90 -10.12 -13.47
C SER A 159 -7.26 -8.78 -13.05
N ALA A 160 -7.09 -7.85 -13.99
CA ALA A 160 -6.58 -6.51 -13.70
C ALA A 160 -7.51 -5.69 -12.79
N ILE A 161 -8.83 -5.75 -13.02
CA ILE A 161 -9.84 -5.09 -12.19
C ILE A 161 -9.81 -5.63 -10.75
N VAL A 162 -9.75 -6.94 -10.57
CA VAL A 162 -9.70 -7.56 -9.24
C VAL A 162 -8.42 -7.18 -8.49
N THR A 163 -7.27 -7.18 -9.17
CA THR A 163 -6.00 -6.71 -8.58
C THR A 163 -6.08 -5.24 -8.19
N SER A 164 -6.74 -4.40 -8.98
CA SER A 164 -6.96 -2.99 -8.64
C SER A 164 -7.84 -2.81 -7.40
N TYR A 165 -8.94 -3.57 -7.25
CA TYR A 165 -9.74 -3.52 -6.03
C TYR A 165 -8.95 -3.90 -4.77
N TYR A 166 -8.05 -4.87 -4.88
CA TYR A 166 -7.14 -5.19 -3.79
C TYR A 166 -6.19 -4.03 -3.48
N TRP A 167 -5.58 -3.42 -4.49
CA TRP A 167 -4.65 -2.32 -4.28
C TRP A 167 -5.31 -1.10 -3.63
N HIS A 168 -6.50 -0.71 -4.13
CA HIS A 168 -7.29 0.37 -3.54
C HIS A 168 -7.70 0.07 -2.09
N PHE A 169 -8.04 -1.18 -1.79
CA PHE A 169 -8.34 -1.59 -0.42
C PHE A 169 -7.12 -1.42 0.50
N VAL A 170 -5.95 -1.87 0.06
CA VAL A 170 -4.70 -1.70 0.80
C VAL A 170 -4.42 -0.21 1.05
N ASP A 171 -4.55 0.64 0.03
CA ASP A 171 -4.36 2.09 0.17
C ASP A 171 -5.34 2.73 1.17
N VAL A 172 -6.62 2.35 1.14
CA VAL A 172 -7.62 2.84 2.11
C VAL A 172 -7.26 2.43 3.55
N VAL A 173 -6.80 1.19 3.75
CA VAL A 173 -6.32 0.74 5.07
C VAL A 173 -5.11 1.56 5.52
N TRP A 174 -4.20 1.89 4.60
CA TRP A 174 -3.05 2.75 4.91
C TRP A 174 -3.47 4.14 5.34
N ILE A 175 -4.42 4.78 4.65
CA ILE A 175 -4.94 6.10 5.03
C ILE A 175 -5.48 6.06 6.47
N GLY A 176 -6.21 5.00 6.83
CA GLY A 176 -6.69 4.79 8.19
C GLY A 176 -5.53 4.67 9.20
N LEU A 177 -4.52 3.84 8.91
CA LEU A 177 -3.32 3.69 9.75
C LEU A 177 -2.58 5.01 9.91
N PHE A 178 -2.35 5.73 8.82
CA PHE A 178 -1.62 6.98 8.81
C PHE A 178 -2.31 8.04 9.69
N ILE A 179 -3.63 8.17 9.57
CA ILE A 179 -4.41 9.09 10.42
C ILE A 179 -4.29 8.69 11.90
N ILE A 180 -4.44 7.41 12.20
CA ILE A 180 -4.45 6.91 13.58
C ILE A 180 -3.08 7.02 14.25
N ILE A 181 -1.99 6.76 13.51
CA ILE A 181 -0.64 6.68 14.08
C ILE A 181 0.06 8.04 14.08
N TYR A 182 -0.06 8.81 13.00
CA TYR A 182 0.74 10.04 12.82
C TYR A 182 -0.04 11.32 13.11
N PHE A 183 -1.38 11.31 12.96
CA PHE A 183 -2.22 12.48 13.20
C PHE A 183 -2.96 12.43 14.54
N LEU A 184 -3.43 11.25 14.95
CA LEU A 184 -4.14 11.05 16.22
C LEU A 184 -3.15 10.67 17.32
N GLN A 185 -2.31 11.64 17.72
CA GLN A 185 -1.37 11.49 18.83
C GLN A 185 -2.11 11.46 20.18
#